data_AF-A0A1F5ATM6-F1
#
_entry.id   AF-A0A1F5ATM6-F1
#
_cell.length_a   1.000
_cell.length_b   1.000
_cell.length_c   1.000
_cell.angle_alpha   90.00
_cell.angle_beta   90.00
_cell.angle_gamma   90.00
#
_symmetry.space_group_name_H-M   'P 1'
#
loop_
_entity.id
_entity.type
_entity.pdbx_description
1 polymer ?
#
loop_
_entity_poly.entity_id
_entity_poly.type
_entity_poly.pdbx_seq_one_letter_code
_entity_poly.pdbx_strand_id
1 'polypeptide(L)'
;MLVYSLTSRLSSEGRSFLGENITLGAQASGELGLFIRQKSADSVFIDLSSPGIRVSLQVLDQQNDYTLDAPADDPVRMVLDRACRVRSIGNSERLEERNPLNFSVLDVLRNSLPALPDRPVSVGDSWQDQKRLQIPFQGMRLFIEIETTYQLSDVSPTPQGELAIVAAAYSVRLSGTRDLENVTGAFEGRGAGSGSLSFLTDKGYFSDYRLDYSLDGAMVVRRGETRLAEWPFTLTQSAALTLLEWR
;
A
#
# COMPACT_ATOMS: atom_id res chain seq x y z
N MET A 1 -17.94 15.26 -3.70
CA MET A 1 -17.09 14.51 -2.76
C MET A 1 -17.31 13.03 -2.98
N LEU A 2 -16.24 12.26 -3.12
CA LEU A 2 -16.32 10.80 -3.24
C LEU A 2 -16.08 10.18 -1.87
N VAL A 3 -16.90 9.20 -1.47
CA VAL A 3 -16.74 8.51 -0.19
C VAL A 3 -16.38 7.06 -0.44
N TYR A 4 -15.24 6.62 0.09
CA TYR A 4 -14.74 5.26 -0.05
C TYR A 4 -14.74 4.54 1.30
N SER A 5 -15.07 3.25 1.30
CA SER A 5 -14.67 2.35 2.37
C SER A 5 -13.22 1.94 2.15
N LEU A 6 -12.45 1.90 3.23
CA LEU A 6 -11.11 1.36 3.28
C LEU A 6 -11.13 0.10 4.14
N THR A 7 -10.55 -0.97 3.61
CA THR A 7 -10.16 -2.14 4.41
C THR A 7 -8.75 -2.54 4.02
N SER A 8 -7.93 -2.88 5.01
CA SER A 8 -6.58 -3.39 4.79
C SER A 8 -6.25 -4.39 5.89
N ARG A 9 -5.58 -5.47 5.52
CA ARG A 9 -5.08 -6.50 6.42
C ARG A 9 -3.68 -6.88 5.97
N LEU A 10 -2.75 -6.82 6.92
CA LEU A 10 -1.41 -7.37 6.84
C LEU A 10 -1.32 -8.48 7.88
N SER A 11 -0.78 -9.63 7.50
CA SER A 11 -0.38 -10.67 8.45
C SER A 11 1.01 -11.17 8.11
N SER A 12 1.77 -11.50 9.14
CA SER A 12 3.03 -12.21 9.02
C SER A 12 3.02 -13.39 9.98
N GLU A 13 3.35 -14.56 9.48
CA GLU A 13 3.49 -15.79 10.26
C GLU A 13 4.90 -16.33 10.08
N GLY A 14 5.56 -16.70 11.18
CA GLY A 14 6.92 -17.22 11.12
C GLY A 14 7.34 -17.88 12.43
N ARG A 15 8.62 -18.14 12.60
CA ARG A 15 9.18 -18.71 13.83
C ARG A 15 10.21 -17.79 14.48
N SER A 16 10.17 -17.74 15.81
CA SER A 16 11.16 -17.06 16.64
C SER A 16 12.50 -17.79 16.64
N PHE A 17 13.52 -17.13 17.20
CA PHE A 17 14.82 -17.74 17.48
C PHE A 17 14.73 -18.99 18.37
N LEU A 18 13.70 -19.08 19.21
CA LEU A 18 13.46 -20.22 20.11
C LEU A 18 12.57 -21.30 19.47
N GLY A 19 12.16 -21.12 18.22
CA GLY A 19 11.31 -22.06 17.49
C GLY A 19 9.81 -21.91 17.77
N GLU A 20 9.42 -20.87 18.50
CA GLU A 20 8.01 -20.55 18.78
C GLU A 20 7.35 -19.88 17.58
N ASN A 21 6.06 -20.15 17.36
CA ASN A 21 5.32 -19.46 16.30
C ASN A 21 5.13 -17.99 16.67
N ILE A 22 5.47 -17.09 15.76
CA ILE A 22 5.21 -15.66 15.87
C ILE A 22 4.19 -15.28 14.81
N THR A 23 3.13 -14.62 15.24
CA THR A 23 2.18 -13.96 14.36
C THR A 23 2.20 -12.46 14.61
N LEU A 24 2.31 -11.70 13.53
CA LEU A 24 2.12 -10.26 13.50
C LEU A 24 0.91 -9.96 12.62
N GLY A 25 0.08 -9.03 13.04
CA GLY A 25 -1.10 -8.61 12.30
C GLY A 25 -1.23 -7.10 12.33
N ALA A 26 -1.65 -6.50 11.22
CA ALA A 26 -2.16 -5.15 11.20
C ALA A 26 -3.46 -5.12 10.41
N GLN A 27 -4.49 -4.50 10.95
CA GLN A 27 -5.76 -4.29 10.26
C GLN A 27 -6.09 -2.80 10.28
N ALA A 28 -6.52 -2.28 9.14
CA ALA A 28 -7.06 -0.93 9.05
C ALA A 28 -8.46 -0.96 8.43
N SER A 29 -9.40 -0.21 8.99
CA SER A 29 -10.72 -0.02 8.38
C SER A 29 -11.33 1.33 8.72
N GLY A 30 -12.06 1.90 7.77
CA GLY A 30 -12.73 3.18 7.95
C GLY A 30 -13.28 3.74 6.64
N GLU A 31 -13.68 5.01 6.68
CA GLU A 31 -14.14 5.74 5.51
C GLU A 31 -13.15 6.83 5.12
N LEU A 32 -13.01 7.07 3.83
CA LEU A 32 -12.22 8.13 3.24
C LEU A 32 -13.11 9.03 2.40
N GLY A 33 -13.16 10.32 2.73
CA GLY A 33 -13.77 11.35 1.91
C GLY A 33 -12.72 12.01 1.02
N LEU A 34 -12.87 11.93 -0.29
CA LEU A 34 -12.01 12.58 -1.27
C LEU A 34 -12.73 13.76 -1.92
N PHE A 35 -12.13 14.94 -1.82
CA PHE A 35 -12.57 16.12 -2.56
C PHE A 35 -11.52 16.51 -3.60
N ILE A 36 -11.86 16.32 -4.87
CA ILE A 36 -10.97 16.54 -6.01
C ILE A 36 -11.11 17.99 -6.48
N ARG A 37 -9.99 18.71 -6.55
CA ARG A 37 -9.91 20.06 -7.14
C ARG A 37 -8.92 20.04 -8.29
N GLN A 38 -9.33 20.53 -9.46
CA GLN A 38 -8.39 20.71 -10.57
C GLN A 38 -7.67 22.07 -10.40
N LYS A 39 -6.35 22.08 -10.43
CA LYS A 39 -5.55 23.33 -10.36
C LYS A 39 -4.86 23.68 -11.68
N SER A 40 -4.51 22.69 -12.50
CA SER A 40 -3.81 22.90 -13.78
C SER A 40 -4.00 21.72 -14.73
N ALA A 41 -3.48 21.82 -15.97
CA ALA A 41 -3.49 20.74 -16.95
C ALA A 41 -2.64 19.52 -16.52
N ASP A 42 -1.73 19.67 -15.56
CA ASP A 42 -0.71 18.66 -15.25
C ASP A 42 -0.81 18.07 -13.84
N SER A 43 -1.70 18.60 -13.00
CA SER A 43 -1.80 18.22 -11.59
C SER A 43 -3.24 18.22 -11.08
N VAL A 44 -3.57 17.20 -10.28
CA VAL A 44 -4.83 17.08 -9.56
C VAL A 44 -4.60 17.26 -8.06
N PHE A 45 -5.45 18.05 -7.41
CA PHE A 45 -5.44 18.22 -5.96
C PHE A 45 -6.53 17.33 -5.37
N ILE A 46 -6.17 16.63 -4.30
CA ILE A 46 -7.12 15.81 -3.54
C ILE A 46 -7.01 16.22 -2.08
N ASP A 47 -8.11 16.72 -1.53
CA ASP A 47 -8.26 16.83 -0.09
C ASP A 47 -8.79 15.48 0.41
N LEU A 48 -7.96 14.75 1.17
CA LEU A 48 -8.30 13.51 1.83
C LEU A 48 -8.74 13.80 3.25
N SER A 49 -9.96 13.37 3.55
CA SER A 49 -10.56 13.45 4.88
C SER A 49 -10.99 12.07 5.35
N SER A 50 -11.05 11.87 6.66
CA SER A 50 -11.59 10.67 7.28
C SER A 50 -12.19 11.02 8.63
N PRO A 51 -13.40 10.53 8.97
CA PRO A 51 -13.94 10.63 10.32
C PRO A 51 -13.18 9.74 11.33
N GLY A 52 -12.29 8.86 10.85
CA GLY A 52 -11.47 7.98 11.66
C GLY A 52 -11.26 6.64 10.97
N ILE A 53 -10.01 6.32 10.67
CA ILE A 53 -9.54 5.00 10.25
C ILE A 53 -9.06 4.28 11.50
N ARG A 54 -9.73 3.18 11.85
CA ARG A 54 -9.30 2.33 12.96
C ARG A 54 -8.14 1.49 12.49
N VAL A 55 -7.05 1.49 13.24
CA VAL A 55 -5.87 0.66 13.01
C VAL A 55 -5.68 -0.24 14.22
N SER A 56 -5.72 -1.55 14.02
CA SER A 56 -5.44 -2.54 15.05
C SER A 56 -4.12 -3.24 14.72
N LEU A 57 -3.20 -3.28 15.68
CA LEU A 57 -1.91 -3.94 15.57
C LEU A 57 -1.86 -5.09 16.56
N GLN A 58 -1.59 -6.28 16.06
CA GLN A 58 -1.34 -7.46 16.85
C GLN A 58 0.14 -7.83 16.75
N VAL A 59 0.83 -7.82 17.89
CA VAL A 59 2.22 -8.23 17.99
C VAL A 59 2.32 -9.19 19.16
N LEU A 60 2.57 -10.47 18.88
CA LEU A 60 2.57 -11.52 19.91
C LEU A 60 1.25 -11.49 20.70
N ASP A 61 1.31 -11.38 22.03
CA ASP A 61 0.14 -11.34 22.92
C ASP A 61 -0.41 -9.91 23.16
N GLN A 62 0.10 -8.90 22.43
CA GLN A 62 -0.33 -7.53 22.58
C GLN A 62 -1.17 -7.09 21.39
N GLN A 63 -2.34 -6.52 21.69
CA GLN A 63 -3.16 -5.80 20.73
C GLN A 63 -3.15 -4.31 21.09
N ASN A 64 -2.85 -3.46 20.11
CA ASN A 64 -2.90 -2.02 20.24
C ASN A 64 -3.82 -1.43 19.17
N ASP A 65 -4.78 -0.63 19.58
CA ASP A 65 -5.76 -0.01 18.69
C ASP A 65 -5.56 1.51 18.65
N TYR A 66 -5.63 2.07 17.45
CA TYR A 66 -5.41 3.48 17.16
C TYR A 66 -6.47 3.99 16.20
N THR A 67 -6.67 5.30 16.19
CA THR A 67 -7.53 5.96 15.21
C THR A 67 -6.73 7.05 14.52
N LEU A 68 -6.65 6.95 13.18
CA LEU A 68 -6.09 7.98 12.33
C LEU A 68 -7.23 8.80 11.74
N ASP A 69 -7.32 10.07 12.08
CA ASP A 69 -8.37 10.97 11.63
C ASP A 69 -7.83 12.12 10.79
N ALA A 70 -8.66 12.61 9.86
CA ALA A 70 -8.38 13.78 9.04
C ALA A 70 -9.72 14.51 8.83
N PRO A 71 -10.20 15.30 9.80
CA PRO A 71 -11.50 15.95 9.69
C PRO A 71 -11.56 16.91 8.49
N ALA A 72 -12.76 17.10 7.96
CA ALA A 72 -12.98 17.78 6.69
C ALA A 72 -12.58 19.27 6.68
N ASP A 73 -12.50 19.91 7.84
CA ASP A 73 -12.05 21.29 8.02
C ASP A 73 -10.53 21.45 7.94
N ASP A 74 -9.77 20.37 8.15
CA ASP A 74 -8.32 20.36 8.01
C ASP A 74 -7.83 19.00 7.43
N PRO A 75 -8.08 18.79 6.13
CA PRO A 75 -7.78 17.53 5.44
C PRO A 75 -6.29 17.40 5.10
N VAL A 76 -5.89 16.16 4.81
CA VAL A 76 -4.58 15.84 4.23
C VAL A 76 -4.61 16.20 2.76
N ARG A 77 -3.72 17.08 2.31
CA ARG A 77 -3.77 17.61 0.94
C ARG A 77 -2.74 16.93 0.06
N MET A 78 -3.20 16.20 -0.93
CA MET A 78 -2.34 15.49 -1.87
C MET A 78 -2.32 16.20 -3.22
N VAL A 79 -1.14 16.28 -3.83
CA VAL A 79 -0.98 16.70 -5.22
C VAL A 79 -0.55 15.49 -6.02
N LEU A 80 -1.33 15.13 -7.02
CA LEU A 80 -1.05 14.04 -7.94
C LEU A 80 -0.62 14.59 -9.30
N ASP A 81 0.26 13.88 -9.99
CA ASP A 81 0.47 14.10 -11.42
C ASP A 81 -0.55 13.34 -12.28
N ARG A 82 -0.43 13.47 -13.60
CA ARG A 82 -1.30 12.79 -14.59
C ARG A 82 -1.27 11.26 -14.49
N ALA A 83 -0.20 10.69 -13.96
CA ALA A 83 -0.06 9.24 -13.76
C ALA A 83 -0.55 8.80 -12.36
N CYS A 84 -1.28 9.67 -11.64
CA CYS A 84 -1.77 9.43 -10.28
C CYS A 84 -0.65 9.26 -9.24
N ARG A 85 0.58 9.70 -9.55
CA ARG A 85 1.71 9.62 -8.61
C ARG A 85 1.70 10.83 -7.69
N VAL A 86 1.91 10.58 -6.40
CA VAL A 86 1.95 11.61 -5.37
C VAL A 86 3.20 12.48 -5.52
N ARG A 87 3.01 13.77 -5.78
CA ARG A 87 4.08 14.78 -5.89
C ARG A 87 4.36 15.47 -4.56
N SER A 88 3.33 15.73 -3.79
CA SER A 88 3.45 16.32 -2.45
C SER A 88 2.27 15.95 -1.58
N ILE A 89 2.49 15.90 -0.27
CA ILE A 89 1.46 15.77 0.75
C ILE A 89 1.65 16.93 1.74
N GLY A 90 0.61 17.72 1.94
CA GLY A 90 0.54 18.78 2.96
C GLY A 90 -0.39 18.37 4.11
N ASN A 91 -0.26 19.06 5.25
CA ASN A 91 -0.92 18.72 6.51
C ASN A 91 -0.62 17.28 6.96
N SER A 92 0.60 16.81 6.70
CA SER A 92 1.01 15.44 6.97
C SER A 92 1.25 15.17 8.45
N GLU A 93 1.50 16.20 9.25
CA GLU A 93 1.78 16.08 10.68
C GLU A 93 0.64 15.37 11.41
N ARG A 94 -0.61 15.57 10.98
CA ARG A 94 -1.79 14.88 11.54
C ARG A 94 -1.72 13.37 11.45
N LEU A 95 -1.21 12.85 10.34
CA LEU A 95 -1.08 11.42 10.13
C LEU A 95 0.16 10.86 10.81
N GLU A 96 1.22 11.66 10.98
CA GLU A 96 2.52 11.19 11.47
C GLU A 96 2.74 11.40 12.98
N GLU A 97 2.25 12.48 13.59
CA GLU A 97 2.42 12.75 15.03
C GLU A 97 1.73 11.71 15.90
N ARG A 98 0.61 11.17 15.43
CA ARG A 98 -0.15 10.11 16.09
C ARG A 98 0.19 8.71 15.58
N ASN A 99 1.19 8.60 14.71
CA ASN A 99 1.56 7.33 14.11
C ASN A 99 2.35 6.49 15.14
N PRO A 100 1.78 5.37 15.61
CA PRO A 100 2.47 4.48 16.55
C PRO A 100 3.47 3.56 15.83
N LEU A 101 3.51 3.61 14.50
CA LEU A 101 4.27 2.70 13.66
C LEU A 101 5.68 3.23 13.44
N ASN A 102 6.60 2.30 13.26
CA ASN A 102 7.99 2.58 12.89
C ASN A 102 8.16 2.96 11.40
N PHE A 103 7.08 3.01 10.63
CA PHE A 103 7.08 3.40 9.22
C PHE A 103 6.11 4.55 8.98
N SER A 104 6.42 5.37 7.97
CA SER A 104 5.61 6.55 7.63
C SER A 104 4.27 6.14 6.98
N VAL A 105 3.17 6.65 7.53
CA VAL A 105 1.83 6.53 6.93
C VAL A 105 1.81 7.22 5.56
N LEU A 106 2.54 8.32 5.40
CA LEU A 106 2.66 9.01 4.11
C LEU A 106 3.32 8.13 3.06
N ASP A 107 4.36 7.40 3.41
CA ASP A 107 5.01 6.48 2.48
C ASP A 107 4.09 5.33 2.10
N VAL A 108 3.25 4.84 3.02
CA VAL A 108 2.20 3.88 2.68
C VAL A 108 1.20 4.49 1.69
N LEU A 109 0.72 5.71 1.93
CA LEU A 109 -0.20 6.41 1.02
C LEU A 109 0.40 6.63 -0.38
N ARG A 110 1.68 6.99 -0.46
CA ARG A 110 2.40 7.14 -1.74
C ARG A 110 2.46 5.84 -2.52
N ASN A 111 2.63 4.72 -1.82
CA ASN A 111 2.77 3.41 -2.43
C ASN A 111 1.41 2.70 -2.64
N SER A 112 0.31 3.17 -2.05
CA SER A 112 -1.00 2.52 -2.17
C SER A 112 -1.83 2.99 -3.38
N LEU A 113 -1.64 4.22 -3.88
CA LEU A 113 -2.40 4.73 -5.03
C LEU A 113 -1.98 4.05 -6.34
N PRO A 114 -2.89 3.54 -7.19
CA PRO A 114 -2.53 2.92 -8.45
C PRO A 114 -1.90 3.94 -9.41
N ALA A 115 -0.91 3.50 -10.19
CA ALA A 115 -0.37 4.32 -11.27
C ALA A 115 -1.25 4.22 -12.51
N LEU A 116 -1.63 5.37 -13.06
CA LEU A 116 -2.35 5.46 -14.31
C LEU A 116 -1.37 5.59 -15.49
N PRO A 117 -1.74 5.12 -16.69
CA PRO A 117 -0.89 5.27 -17.87
C PRO A 117 -0.77 6.75 -18.25
N ASP A 118 0.41 7.14 -18.72
CA ASP A 118 0.72 8.50 -19.19
C ASP A 118 0.29 8.77 -20.64
N ARG A 119 -0.26 7.74 -21.30
CA ARG A 119 -0.78 7.75 -22.67
C ARG A 119 -2.12 7.01 -22.73
N PRO A 120 -2.95 7.29 -23.75
CA PRO A 120 -4.13 6.47 -24.02
C PRO A 120 -3.78 4.99 -24.15
N VAL A 121 -4.64 4.14 -23.59
CA VAL A 121 -4.52 2.67 -23.63
C VAL A 121 -5.79 2.07 -24.23
N SER A 122 -5.63 1.01 -25.01
CA SER A 122 -6.72 0.20 -25.57
C SER A 122 -6.91 -1.07 -24.75
N VAL A 123 -8.06 -1.72 -24.91
CA VAL A 123 -8.29 -3.05 -24.32
C VAL A 123 -7.20 -4.02 -24.78
N GLY A 124 -6.59 -4.72 -23.83
CA GLY A 124 -5.44 -5.60 -24.02
C GLY A 124 -4.08 -4.96 -23.74
N ASP A 125 -3.99 -3.62 -23.75
CA ASP A 125 -2.74 -2.92 -23.44
C ASP A 125 -2.34 -3.09 -21.97
N SER A 126 -1.04 -3.13 -21.74
CA SER A 126 -0.44 -3.19 -20.40
C SER A 126 0.51 -2.03 -20.14
N TRP A 127 0.63 -1.66 -18.87
CA TRP A 127 1.65 -0.73 -18.38
C TRP A 127 2.19 -1.21 -17.04
N GLN A 128 3.36 -0.70 -16.67
CA GLN A 128 4.06 -1.11 -15.46
C GLN A 128 4.22 0.04 -14.50
N ASP A 129 4.24 -0.30 -13.22
CA ASP A 129 4.60 0.59 -12.13
C ASP A 129 5.56 -0.12 -11.18
N GLN A 130 6.42 0.67 -10.54
CA GLN A 130 7.36 0.18 -9.55
C GLN A 130 7.36 1.09 -8.35
N LYS A 131 7.22 0.47 -7.18
CA LYS A 131 7.10 1.12 -5.89
C LYS A 131 8.07 0.53 -4.90
N ARG A 132 8.52 1.36 -3.97
CA ARG A 132 9.47 0.96 -2.94
C ARG A 132 9.06 1.56 -1.62
N LEU A 133 8.67 0.69 -0.70
CA LEU A 133 8.43 1.04 0.69
C LEU A 133 9.70 0.79 1.51
N GLN A 134 10.07 1.74 2.35
CA GLN A 134 11.17 1.61 3.28
C GLN A 134 10.63 1.47 4.71
N ILE A 135 11.03 0.39 5.39
CA ILE A 135 10.64 0.12 6.78
C ILE A 135 11.89 0.11 7.65
N PRO A 136 12.06 1.10 8.56
CA PRO A 136 13.06 1.04 9.61
C PRO A 136 12.78 -0.14 10.55
N PHE A 137 13.72 -1.06 10.73
CA PHE A 137 13.55 -2.21 11.62
C PHE A 137 14.85 -2.53 12.34
N GLN A 138 14.86 -2.42 13.67
CA GLN A 138 16.01 -2.77 14.53
C GLN A 138 17.36 -2.26 13.99
N GLY A 139 17.45 -0.97 13.60
CA GLY A 139 18.69 -0.38 13.07
C GLY A 139 19.07 -0.82 11.65
N MET A 140 18.20 -1.56 10.96
CA MET A 140 18.28 -1.91 9.54
C MET A 140 17.22 -1.14 8.75
N ARG A 141 17.46 -0.98 7.45
CA ARG A 141 16.45 -0.50 6.48
C ARG A 141 15.98 -1.69 5.67
N LEU A 142 14.71 -2.05 5.86
CA LEU A 142 14.04 -3.02 5.01
C LEU A 142 13.43 -2.28 3.81
N PHE A 143 13.45 -2.93 2.67
CA PHE A 143 12.88 -2.46 1.43
C PHE A 143 11.90 -3.50 0.91
N ILE A 144 10.66 -3.09 0.72
CA ILE A 144 9.65 -3.85 0.00
C ILE A 144 9.50 -3.20 -1.37
N GLU A 145 9.97 -3.88 -2.40
CA GLU A 145 9.83 -3.47 -3.79
C GLU A 145 8.60 -4.17 -4.37
N ILE A 146 7.67 -3.41 -4.92
CA ILE A 146 6.45 -3.91 -5.56
C ILE A 146 6.50 -3.48 -7.01
N GLU A 147 6.60 -4.46 -7.91
CA GLU A 147 6.41 -4.27 -9.34
C GLU A 147 4.98 -4.67 -9.68
N THR A 148 4.26 -3.80 -10.38
CA THR A 148 2.89 -4.05 -10.81
C THR A 148 2.80 -4.00 -12.32
N THR A 149 2.24 -5.04 -12.91
CA THR A 149 1.81 -5.02 -14.32
C THR A 149 0.30 -4.86 -14.34
N TYR A 150 -0.15 -3.73 -14.86
CA TYR A 150 -1.56 -3.47 -15.12
C TYR A 150 -1.92 -3.88 -16.54
N GLN A 151 -3.16 -4.31 -16.75
CA GLN A 151 -3.72 -4.55 -18.07
C GLN A 151 -5.15 -4.06 -18.13
N LEU A 152 -5.48 -3.25 -19.15
CA LEU A 152 -6.87 -2.88 -19.41
C LEU A 152 -7.59 -4.11 -20.01
N SER A 153 -8.43 -4.74 -19.19
CA SER A 153 -9.10 -5.99 -19.54
C SER A 153 -10.38 -5.77 -20.32
N ASP A 154 -11.14 -4.73 -20.00
CA ASP A 154 -12.41 -4.41 -20.65
C ASP A 154 -12.76 -2.92 -20.49
N VAL A 155 -13.60 -2.41 -21.39
CA VAL A 155 -14.27 -1.12 -21.26
C VAL A 155 -15.73 -1.32 -21.67
N SER A 156 -16.64 -1.19 -20.72
CA SER A 156 -18.06 -1.46 -20.96
C SER A 156 -18.98 -0.37 -20.40
N PRO A 157 -20.09 -0.07 -21.10
CA PRO A 157 -21.07 0.88 -20.60
C PRO A 157 -21.85 0.30 -19.42
N THR A 158 -22.06 1.11 -18.40
CA THR A 158 -22.86 0.80 -17.21
C THR A 158 -23.89 1.90 -16.95
N PRO A 159 -24.90 1.69 -16.10
CA PRO A 159 -25.82 2.77 -15.69
C PRO A 159 -25.12 3.99 -15.07
N GLN A 160 -23.88 3.83 -14.59
CA GLN A 160 -23.11 4.86 -13.88
C GLN A 160 -22.15 5.63 -14.80
N GLY A 161 -21.93 5.14 -16.02
CA GLY A 161 -20.92 5.66 -16.96
C GLY A 161 -20.18 4.54 -17.68
N GLU A 162 -19.07 4.90 -18.30
CA GLU A 162 -18.20 3.95 -18.99
C GLU A 162 -17.18 3.38 -18.00
N LEU A 163 -17.25 2.06 -17.76
CA LEU A 163 -16.43 1.38 -16.77
C LEU A 163 -15.27 0.65 -17.44
N ALA A 164 -14.06 1.10 -17.16
CA ALA A 164 -12.83 0.38 -17.47
C ALA A 164 -12.50 -0.62 -16.35
N ILE A 165 -12.21 -1.85 -16.72
CA ILE A 165 -11.77 -2.92 -15.81
C ILE A 165 -10.29 -3.18 -16.06
N VAL A 166 -9.48 -2.99 -15.03
CA VAL A 166 -8.02 -3.17 -15.08
C VAL A 166 -7.63 -4.30 -14.16
N ALA A 167 -6.98 -5.33 -14.70
CA ALA A 167 -6.32 -6.35 -13.91
C ALA A 167 -4.93 -5.88 -13.48
N ALA A 168 -4.51 -6.25 -12.26
CA ALA A 168 -3.18 -5.98 -11.75
C ALA A 168 -2.51 -7.29 -11.33
N ALA A 169 -1.28 -7.51 -11.78
CA ALA A 169 -0.41 -8.58 -11.32
C ALA A 169 0.78 -7.99 -10.55
N TYR A 170 1.02 -8.49 -9.34
CA TYR A 170 2.07 -8.00 -8.44
C TYR A 170 3.23 -8.98 -8.37
N SER A 171 4.45 -8.44 -8.40
CA SER A 171 5.69 -9.11 -8.00
C SER A 171 6.27 -8.32 -6.84
N VAL A 172 6.58 -9.01 -5.74
CA VAL A 172 7.03 -8.38 -4.49
C VAL A 172 8.39 -8.92 -4.12
N ARG A 173 9.30 -8.05 -3.69
CA ARG A 173 10.61 -8.42 -3.17
C ARG A 173 10.87 -7.74 -1.85
N LEU A 174 11.33 -8.51 -0.88
CA LEU A 174 11.82 -8.00 0.39
C LEU A 174 13.35 -8.09 0.39
N SER A 175 13.99 -7.00 0.80
CA SER A 175 15.43 -6.96 1.01
C SER A 175 15.80 -6.05 2.18
N GLY A 176 16.89 -6.36 2.86
CA GLY A 176 17.48 -5.49 3.87
C GLY A 176 18.70 -6.18 4.45
N THR A 177 19.77 -5.45 4.68
CA THR A 177 20.97 -6.01 5.28
C THR A 177 21.50 -5.11 6.38
N ARG A 178 22.16 -5.73 7.36
CA ARG A 178 22.91 -5.06 8.40
C ARG A 178 24.14 -5.87 8.73
N ASP A 179 25.30 -5.25 8.60
CA ASP A 179 26.54 -5.84 9.06
C ASP A 179 26.63 -5.73 10.58
N LEU A 180 27.02 -6.84 11.19
CA LEU A 180 27.43 -6.99 12.57
C LEU A 180 28.90 -7.44 12.54
N GLU A 181 29.65 -7.25 13.63
CA GLU A 181 31.13 -7.39 13.65
C GLU A 181 31.72 -8.49 12.76
N ASN A 182 31.21 -9.72 12.85
CA ASN A 182 31.69 -10.89 12.11
C ASN A 182 30.60 -11.64 11.33
N VAL A 183 29.40 -11.07 11.22
CA VAL A 183 28.25 -11.67 10.53
C VAL A 183 27.36 -10.61 9.89
N THR A 184 26.68 -10.94 8.80
CA THR A 184 25.67 -10.08 8.18
C THR A 184 24.30 -10.66 8.44
N GLY A 185 23.42 -9.85 9.05
CA GLY A 185 21.99 -10.13 9.12
C GLY A 185 21.30 -9.63 7.86
N ALA A 186 20.40 -10.42 7.28
CA ALA A 186 19.66 -10.07 6.08
C ALA A 186 18.19 -10.46 6.20
N PHE A 187 17.30 -9.64 5.64
CA PHE A 187 15.95 -10.03 5.28
C PHE A 187 15.88 -10.22 3.77
N GLU A 188 15.36 -11.36 3.33
CA GLU A 188 15.24 -11.71 1.93
C GLU A 188 13.88 -12.36 1.71
N GLY A 189 13.19 -11.99 0.65
CA GLY A 189 11.94 -12.65 0.32
C GLY A 189 11.44 -12.28 -1.06
N ARG A 190 10.56 -13.13 -1.59
CA ARG A 190 9.87 -12.91 -2.86
C ARG A 190 8.43 -13.33 -2.75
N GLY A 191 7.59 -12.65 -3.50
CA GLY A 191 6.16 -12.80 -3.45
C GLY A 191 5.51 -12.44 -4.76
N ALA A 192 4.23 -12.78 -4.86
CA ALA A 192 3.39 -12.42 -5.98
C ALA A 192 1.97 -12.19 -5.50
N GLY A 193 1.16 -11.60 -6.36
CA GLY A 193 -0.22 -11.29 -6.04
C GLY A 193 -1.03 -10.88 -7.25
N SER A 194 -2.30 -10.59 -7.02
CA SER A 194 -3.20 -10.05 -8.01
C SER A 194 -4.11 -8.99 -7.41
N GLY A 195 -4.75 -8.23 -8.28
CA GLY A 195 -5.68 -7.20 -7.90
C GLY A 195 -6.48 -6.71 -9.09
N SER A 196 -7.34 -5.73 -8.81
CA SER A 196 -8.20 -5.14 -9.81
C SER A 196 -8.44 -3.68 -9.51
N LEU A 197 -8.70 -2.91 -10.56
CA LEU A 197 -9.16 -1.54 -10.49
C LEU A 197 -10.33 -1.39 -11.44
N SER A 198 -11.42 -0.81 -10.98
CA SER A 198 -12.56 -0.44 -11.80
C SER A 198 -12.67 1.08 -11.86
N PHE A 199 -12.64 1.65 -13.06
CA PHE A 199 -12.55 3.10 -13.27
C PHE A 199 -13.69 3.61 -14.14
N LEU A 200 -14.42 4.63 -13.67
CA LEU A 200 -15.43 5.32 -14.46
C LEU A 200 -14.71 6.38 -15.32
N THR A 201 -14.42 6.04 -16.57
CA THR A 201 -13.56 6.83 -17.48
C THR A 201 -14.15 8.20 -17.78
N ASP A 202 -15.48 8.29 -17.89
CA ASP A 202 -16.21 9.53 -18.13
C ASP A 202 -16.28 10.44 -16.90
N LYS A 203 -16.05 9.89 -15.70
CA LYS A 203 -16.10 10.62 -14.43
C LYS A 203 -14.73 10.91 -13.82
N GLY A 204 -13.70 10.16 -14.21
CA GLY A 204 -12.32 10.39 -13.77
C GLY A 204 -12.01 9.86 -12.36
N TYR A 205 -12.75 8.88 -11.85
CA TYR A 205 -12.47 8.24 -10.55
C TYR A 205 -12.70 6.73 -10.59
N PHE A 206 -12.04 6.01 -9.68
CA PHE A 206 -12.25 4.57 -9.51
C PHE A 206 -13.44 4.26 -8.61
N SER A 207 -14.18 3.21 -8.93
CA SER A 207 -15.28 2.67 -8.12
C SER A 207 -14.81 1.57 -7.18
N ASP A 208 -13.81 0.79 -7.57
CA ASP A 208 -13.23 -0.27 -6.76
C ASP A 208 -11.73 -0.38 -7.03
N TYR A 209 -10.96 -0.62 -5.98
CA TYR A 209 -9.54 -0.97 -6.06
C TYR A 209 -9.25 -2.07 -5.06
N ARG A 210 -8.65 -3.16 -5.53
CA ARG A 210 -8.27 -4.31 -4.73
C ARG A 210 -6.83 -4.71 -5.00
N LEU A 211 -6.14 -5.11 -3.93
CA LEU A 211 -4.78 -5.63 -3.97
C LEU A 211 -4.66 -6.77 -2.98
N ASP A 212 -4.16 -7.91 -3.45
CA ASP A 212 -3.83 -9.08 -2.64
C ASP A 212 -2.45 -9.60 -3.07
N TYR A 213 -1.52 -9.77 -2.12
CA TYR A 213 -0.26 -10.44 -2.37
C TYR A 213 0.22 -11.24 -1.17
N SER A 214 1.05 -12.25 -1.44
CA SER A 214 1.81 -12.97 -0.44
C SER A 214 3.29 -12.94 -0.78
N LEU A 215 4.14 -12.91 0.24
CA LEU A 215 5.59 -12.96 0.15
C LEU A 215 6.10 -14.00 1.13
N ASP A 216 6.90 -14.93 0.63
CA ASP A 216 7.69 -15.81 1.45
C ASP A 216 9.08 -15.22 1.62
N GLY A 217 9.51 -15.07 2.86
CA GLY A 217 10.79 -14.49 3.21
C GLY A 217 11.48 -15.22 4.34
N ALA A 218 12.69 -14.78 4.64
CA ALA A 218 13.46 -15.25 5.77
C ALA A 218 14.35 -14.14 6.32
N MET A 219 14.55 -14.18 7.64
CA MET A 219 15.71 -13.55 8.26
C MET A 219 16.87 -14.54 8.20
N VAL A 220 18.00 -14.13 7.65
CA VAL A 220 19.20 -14.96 7.47
C VAL A 220 20.39 -14.31 8.16
N VAL A 221 21.19 -15.10 8.87
CA VAL A 221 22.49 -14.66 9.38
C VAL A 221 23.57 -15.37 8.59
N ARG A 222 24.52 -14.62 8.04
CA ARG A 222 25.63 -15.14 7.23
C ARG A 222 26.99 -14.72 7.75
N ARG A 223 28.02 -15.52 7.45
CA ARG A 223 29.43 -15.12 7.52
C ARG A 223 30.05 -15.37 6.15
N GLY A 224 30.35 -14.30 5.41
CA GLY A 224 30.65 -14.40 3.98
C GLY A 224 29.49 -15.07 3.24
N GLU A 225 29.79 -16.06 2.42
CA GLU A 225 28.77 -16.85 1.68
C GLU A 225 28.09 -17.93 2.53
N THR A 226 28.59 -18.22 3.74
CA THR A 226 28.04 -19.29 4.59
C THR A 226 26.81 -18.80 5.38
N ARG A 227 25.65 -19.45 5.18
CA ARG A 227 24.46 -19.26 6.02
C ARG A 227 24.65 -19.97 7.36
N LEU A 228 24.57 -19.21 8.45
CA LEU A 228 24.71 -19.71 9.82
C LEU A 228 23.34 -20.04 10.45
N ALA A 229 22.31 -19.27 10.11
CA ALA A 229 20.95 -19.48 10.60
C ALA A 229 19.92 -18.84 9.66
N GLU A 230 18.70 -19.36 9.69
CA GLU A 230 17.58 -18.93 8.84
C GLU A 230 16.25 -19.07 9.60
N TRP A 231 15.43 -18.02 9.57
CA TRP A 231 14.09 -17.98 10.17
C TRP A 231 13.09 -17.58 9.08
N PRO A 232 12.36 -18.55 8.49
CA PRO A 232 11.38 -18.28 7.47
C PRO A 232 10.12 -17.63 8.06
N PHE A 233 9.47 -16.81 7.23
CA PHE A 233 8.16 -16.23 7.50
C PHE A 233 7.40 -16.02 6.19
N THR A 234 6.08 -15.99 6.28
CA THR A 234 5.19 -15.61 5.18
C THR A 234 4.46 -14.34 5.58
N LEU A 235 4.49 -13.34 4.69
CA LEU A 235 3.75 -12.09 4.80
C LEU A 235 2.60 -12.10 3.79
N THR A 236 1.40 -11.76 4.23
CA THR A 236 0.21 -11.63 3.37
C THR A 236 -0.39 -10.25 3.55
N GLN A 237 -0.75 -9.61 2.44
CA GLN A 237 -1.38 -8.29 2.41
C GLN A 237 -2.63 -8.37 1.55
N SER A 238 -3.73 -7.86 2.08
CA SER A 238 -4.99 -7.63 1.37
C SER A 238 -5.45 -6.21 1.63
N ALA A 239 -5.85 -5.48 0.61
CA ALA A 239 -6.42 -4.15 0.74
C ALA A 239 -7.53 -3.93 -0.30
N ALA A 240 -8.55 -3.19 0.10
CA ALA A 240 -9.62 -2.76 -0.78
C ALA A 240 -10.06 -1.31 -0.48
N LEU A 241 -10.33 -0.57 -1.54
CA LEU A 241 -11.02 0.71 -1.55
C LEU A 241 -12.26 0.58 -2.43
N THR A 242 -13.45 0.76 -1.85
CA THR A 242 -14.70 0.65 -2.61
C THR A 242 -15.50 1.94 -2.46
N LEU A 243 -15.92 2.52 -3.57
CA LEU A 243 -16.75 3.73 -3.61
C LEU A 243 -18.12 3.39 -3.04
N LEU A 244 -18.48 4.06 -1.94
CA LEU A 244 -19.78 3.93 -1.30
C LEU A 244 -20.80 4.85 -1.96
N GLU A 245 -20.43 6.11 -2.17
CA GLU A 245 -21.31 7.11 -2.75
C GLU A 245 -20.57 8.34 -3.27
N TRP A 246 -21.28 9.11 -4.09
CA TRP A 246 -20.88 10.42 -4.57
C TRP A 246 -21.86 11.47 -4.04
N ARG A 247 -21.34 12.45 -3.28
CA ARG A 247 -22.08 13.58 -2.70
C ARG A 247 -21.73 14.89 -3.38
#